data_AF-A0A147K8H0-F1
#
_entry.id   AF-A0A147K8H0-F1
#
_cell.length_a   1.000
_cell.length_b   1.000
_cell.length_c   1.000
_cell.angle_alpha   90.00
_cell.angle_beta   90.00
_cell.angle_gamma   90.00
#
_symmetry.space_group_name_H-M   'P 1'
#
loop_
_entity.id
_entity.type
_entity.pdbx_description
1 polymer ?
#
loop_
_entity_poly.entity_id
_entity_poly.type
_entity_poly.pdbx_seq_one_letter_code
_entity_poly.pdbx_strand_id
1 'polypeptide(L)'
;MKRKIYKIGIPTFLVLLFLGLLYFQQLQSNLTLPSENWSRSISLQTEIDKKEQILIEDNNIFTPSSNGIIHTTLDSELKVVSQEKIPVTFPLGATYWTNGTYTYFIQDKNLMVYTEEKTSIVFEDVTQFVELQEYIFFISANELYKSPLSSNEIESVSTFDFELIQLSTIEDQALVVLDNVDNQGQKSNMYVYTPTNNKLTLMTTMSNNSQERIKDVNGIIVEEQYQLLVEVEARSQGAISNRVHTLNFLLEDLPTKISPSPLVFKEKNRDVTLYSPRELQTRESNGKLEVLYVAEDIQIENEFTQSVYIGTVENNSVNSSLVSKTRNSSNGPVFIPSLNAITWYDVKGTVTNVYASSSHEDIKIESQNPTNEDYKQALYQSIIMAFSSLVALITASYWFFPSLALLILLYMFKSQWIEGSYERIVEYIAIAIFLILPAFYYTKGKTDYFLEMAPDYLTFSGSSLIIHLLLTLLTFVIYKLNRDEDWGVFAGTFYFMGMYVLLFLVTIGPYLFNLY
;
A
#
# COMPACT_ATOMS: atom_id res chain seq x y z
N MET A 1 -8.10 42.76 -33.07
CA MET A 1 -8.26 41.32 -32.77
C MET A 1 -6.93 40.64 -32.42
N LYS A 2 -5.90 40.65 -33.29
CA LYS A 2 -4.59 40.02 -33.02
C LYS A 2 -3.96 40.40 -31.68
N ARG A 3 -3.93 41.70 -31.31
CA ARG A 3 -3.39 42.21 -30.03
C ARG A 3 -4.14 41.71 -28.77
N LYS A 4 -5.43 41.39 -28.86
CA LYS A 4 -6.22 40.84 -27.73
C LYS A 4 -6.01 39.33 -27.55
N ILE A 5 -5.71 38.61 -28.65
CA ILE A 5 -5.43 37.17 -28.63
C ILE A 5 -4.11 36.87 -27.90
N TYR A 6 -3.08 37.71 -28.03
CA TYR A 6 -1.80 37.50 -27.31
C TYR A 6 -1.93 37.67 -25.79
N LYS A 7 -2.74 38.65 -25.34
CA LYS A 7 -2.89 38.98 -23.90
C LYS A 7 -3.56 37.87 -23.09
N ILE A 8 -4.46 37.12 -23.71
CA ILE A 8 -5.15 35.98 -23.09
C ILE A 8 -4.47 34.67 -23.50
N GLY A 9 -4.02 34.57 -24.75
CA GLY A 9 -3.44 33.36 -25.30
C GLY A 9 -2.13 32.93 -24.65
N ILE A 10 -1.25 33.87 -24.26
CA ILE A 10 0.01 33.52 -23.58
C ILE A 10 -0.27 32.91 -22.19
N PRO A 11 -1.05 33.56 -21.29
CA PRO A 11 -1.47 32.95 -20.03
C PRO A 11 -2.14 31.59 -20.20
N THR A 12 -3.11 31.49 -21.12
CA THR A 12 -3.84 30.23 -21.36
C THR A 12 -2.91 29.13 -21.85
N PHE A 13 -2.00 29.44 -22.77
CA PHE A 13 -1.01 28.49 -23.26
C PHE A 13 -0.10 27.99 -22.15
N LEU A 14 0.39 28.88 -21.27
CA LEU A 14 1.23 28.49 -20.14
C LEU A 14 0.48 27.59 -19.15
N VAL A 15 -0.78 27.91 -18.84
CA VAL A 15 -1.62 27.06 -17.99
C VAL A 15 -1.76 25.67 -18.60
N LEU A 16 -2.11 25.58 -19.90
CA LEU A 16 -2.22 24.29 -20.59
C LEU A 16 -0.89 23.53 -20.64
N LEU A 17 0.23 24.24 -20.81
CA LEU A 17 1.56 23.65 -20.78
C LEU A 17 1.87 23.03 -19.42
N PHE A 18 1.65 23.76 -18.32
CA PHE A 18 1.90 23.25 -16.98
C PHE A 18 0.94 22.12 -16.58
N LEU A 19 -0.33 22.19 -16.98
CA LEU A 19 -1.26 21.07 -16.80
C LEU A 19 -0.84 19.84 -17.63
N GLY A 20 -0.31 20.05 -18.83
CA GLY A 20 0.25 18.98 -19.66
C GLY A 20 1.51 18.36 -19.06
N LEU A 21 2.37 19.17 -18.43
CA LEU A 21 3.54 18.69 -17.68
C LEU A 21 3.12 17.92 -16.42
N LEU A 22 2.13 18.40 -15.69
CA LEU A 22 1.55 17.68 -14.55
C LEU A 22 0.99 16.33 -14.99
N TYR A 23 0.24 16.30 -16.09
CA TYR A 23 -0.25 15.06 -16.71
C TYR A 23 0.86 14.10 -17.08
N PHE A 24 1.90 14.60 -17.76
CA PHE A 24 3.04 13.78 -18.13
C PHE A 24 3.77 13.23 -16.90
N GLN A 25 3.92 14.04 -15.84
CA GLN A 25 4.51 13.58 -14.59
C GLN A 25 3.66 12.47 -13.94
N GLN A 26 2.34 12.63 -13.87
CA GLN A 26 1.48 11.58 -13.29
C GLN A 26 1.49 10.31 -14.14
N LEU A 27 1.56 10.43 -15.46
CA LEU A 27 1.73 9.28 -16.34
C LEU A 27 3.06 8.57 -16.04
N GLN A 28 4.17 9.31 -16.02
CA GLN A 28 5.48 8.74 -15.67
C GLN A 28 5.45 8.07 -14.28
N SER A 29 4.84 8.71 -13.29
CA SER A 29 4.67 8.15 -11.95
C SER A 29 3.91 6.83 -11.96
N ASN A 30 2.86 6.70 -12.76
CA ASN A 30 2.11 5.44 -12.88
C ASN A 30 2.93 4.35 -13.61
N LEU A 31 3.83 4.72 -14.52
CA LEU A 31 4.70 3.81 -15.29
C LEU A 31 5.98 3.40 -14.55
N THR A 32 6.35 4.05 -13.45
CA THR A 32 7.54 3.63 -12.67
C THR A 32 7.26 2.34 -11.91
N LEU A 33 8.25 1.46 -11.87
CA LEU A 33 8.22 0.22 -11.10
C LEU A 33 8.05 0.50 -9.59
N PRO A 34 7.43 -0.40 -8.82
CA PRO A 34 7.41 -0.33 -7.36
C PRO A 34 8.81 -0.42 -6.75
N SER A 35 9.67 -1.27 -7.34
CA SER A 35 11.09 -1.44 -6.99
C SER A 35 11.85 -2.05 -8.18
N GLU A 36 13.18 -2.03 -8.16
CA GLU A 36 14.03 -2.50 -9.29
C GLU A 36 13.78 -3.96 -9.70
N ASN A 37 13.34 -4.78 -8.74
CA ASN A 37 13.20 -6.23 -8.91
C ASN A 37 11.79 -6.69 -9.27
N TRP A 38 10.80 -5.79 -9.30
CA TRP A 38 9.39 -6.17 -9.43
C TRP A 38 8.70 -5.40 -10.56
N SER A 39 7.83 -6.09 -11.30
CA SER A 39 6.99 -5.47 -12.33
C SER A 39 5.95 -4.57 -11.69
N ARG A 40 5.31 -3.73 -12.50
CA ARG A 40 4.09 -3.03 -12.06
C ARG A 40 2.98 -4.04 -11.73
N SER A 41 2.00 -3.59 -10.98
CA SER A 41 0.78 -4.36 -10.67
C SER A 41 0.02 -4.67 -11.96
N ILE A 42 -0.16 -5.95 -12.28
CA ILE A 42 -0.92 -6.45 -13.42
C ILE A 42 -2.28 -6.92 -12.90
N SER A 43 -3.37 -6.35 -13.41
CA SER A 43 -4.72 -6.80 -13.04
C SER A 43 -5.02 -8.16 -13.69
N LEU A 44 -5.48 -9.11 -12.88
CA LEU A 44 -5.94 -10.42 -13.36
C LEU A 44 -7.41 -10.40 -13.80
N GLN A 45 -8.08 -9.24 -13.74
CA GLN A 45 -9.51 -9.08 -14.06
C GLN A 45 -10.44 -10.01 -13.26
N THR A 46 -9.95 -10.51 -12.13
CA THR A 46 -10.72 -11.33 -11.19
C THR A 46 -11.27 -10.44 -10.09
N GLU A 47 -12.61 -10.41 -9.99
CA GLU A 47 -13.31 -9.77 -8.88
C GLU A 47 -13.65 -10.82 -7.82
N ILE A 48 -13.34 -10.52 -6.57
CA ILE A 48 -13.59 -11.40 -5.43
C ILE A 48 -14.50 -10.69 -4.43
N ASP A 49 -15.23 -11.49 -3.66
CA ASP A 49 -16.02 -10.98 -2.55
C ASP A 49 -15.09 -10.76 -1.32
N LYS A 50 -15.44 -9.78 -0.49
CA LYS A 50 -14.57 -9.14 0.52
C LYS A 50 -13.64 -10.07 1.33
N LYS A 51 -12.37 -9.65 1.48
CA LYS A 51 -11.37 -10.11 2.48
C LYS A 51 -11.34 -11.62 2.68
N GLU A 52 -10.93 -12.34 1.65
CA GLU A 52 -10.80 -13.78 1.71
C GLU A 52 -9.39 -14.22 1.33
N GLN A 53 -9.00 -15.39 1.81
CA GLN A 53 -7.72 -15.99 1.48
C GLN A 53 -7.65 -16.32 -0.02
N ILE A 54 -6.55 -15.93 -0.67
CA ILE A 54 -6.20 -16.43 -2.00
C ILE A 54 -5.44 -17.74 -1.80
N LEU A 55 -5.77 -18.78 -2.56
CA LEU A 55 -5.02 -20.03 -2.57
C LEU A 55 -4.32 -20.20 -3.92
N ILE A 56 -3.11 -20.74 -3.88
CA ILE A 56 -2.26 -20.92 -5.05
C ILE A 56 -1.81 -22.37 -5.11
N GLU A 57 -1.98 -22.97 -6.28
CA GLU A 57 -1.43 -24.29 -6.61
C GLU A 57 -0.78 -24.20 -7.99
N ASP A 58 0.56 -24.26 -8.03
CA ASP A 58 1.38 -23.98 -9.20
C ASP A 58 1.07 -22.62 -9.85
N ASN A 59 0.34 -22.62 -10.98
CA ASN A 59 -0.07 -21.45 -11.75
C ASN A 59 -1.60 -21.21 -11.67
N ASN A 60 -2.28 -21.92 -10.78
CA ASN A 60 -3.70 -21.81 -10.52
C ASN A 60 -3.95 -20.93 -9.31
N ILE A 61 -4.90 -20.02 -9.46
CA ILE A 61 -5.34 -19.10 -8.42
C ILE A 61 -6.79 -19.43 -8.10
N PHE A 62 -7.04 -19.79 -6.85
CA PHE A 62 -8.38 -20.01 -6.34
C PHE A 62 -8.78 -18.83 -5.46
N THR A 63 -9.88 -18.20 -5.85
CA THR A 63 -10.41 -17.02 -5.17
C THR A 63 -11.89 -17.21 -4.91
N PRO A 64 -12.36 -16.99 -3.67
CA PRO A 64 -13.74 -17.22 -3.34
C PRO A 64 -14.62 -16.05 -3.78
N SER A 65 -15.86 -16.39 -4.08
CA SER A 65 -16.92 -15.48 -4.49
C SER A 65 -18.24 -15.95 -3.87
N SER A 66 -19.19 -15.03 -3.76
CA SER A 66 -20.56 -15.17 -3.27
C SER A 66 -21.31 -16.35 -3.88
N ASN A 67 -20.91 -16.79 -5.08
CA ASN A 67 -21.58 -17.87 -5.80
C ASN A 67 -20.67 -19.07 -6.11
N GLY A 68 -19.47 -19.18 -5.54
CA GLY A 68 -18.51 -20.22 -5.91
C GLY A 68 -17.06 -19.85 -5.64
N ILE A 69 -16.14 -20.78 -5.91
CA ILE A 69 -14.71 -20.45 -6.04
C ILE A 69 -14.42 -20.20 -7.52
N ILE A 70 -13.81 -19.06 -7.81
CA ILE A 70 -13.27 -18.73 -9.14
C ILE A 70 -11.87 -19.35 -9.23
N HIS A 71 -11.68 -20.25 -10.19
CA HIS A 71 -10.42 -20.88 -10.51
C HIS A 71 -9.83 -20.20 -11.75
N THR A 72 -8.74 -19.46 -11.57
CA THR A 72 -8.04 -18.71 -12.62
C THR A 72 -6.70 -19.37 -12.92
N THR A 73 -6.45 -19.75 -14.16
CA THR A 73 -5.16 -20.31 -14.58
C THR A 73 -4.35 -19.26 -15.34
N LEU A 74 -3.10 -19.08 -14.93
CA LEU A 74 -2.16 -18.13 -15.55
C LEU A 74 -1.15 -18.83 -16.46
N ASP A 75 -0.71 -18.14 -17.51
CA ASP A 75 0.48 -18.53 -18.27
C ASP A 75 1.77 -17.96 -17.66
N SER A 76 2.90 -18.24 -18.31
CA SER A 76 4.22 -17.73 -17.90
C SER A 76 4.37 -16.21 -18.00
N GLU A 77 3.45 -15.51 -18.67
CA GLU A 77 3.43 -14.06 -18.84
C GLU A 77 2.41 -13.39 -17.90
N LEU A 78 1.88 -14.13 -16.91
CA LEU A 78 0.82 -13.70 -15.99
C LEU A 78 -0.49 -13.32 -16.70
N LYS A 79 -0.75 -13.86 -17.89
CA LYS A 79 -2.02 -13.67 -18.61
C LYS A 79 -3.00 -14.78 -18.22
N VAL A 80 -4.27 -14.40 -18.09
CA VAL A 80 -5.34 -15.35 -17.78
C VAL A 80 -5.63 -16.21 -19.01
N VAL A 81 -5.40 -17.52 -18.88
CA VAL A 81 -5.65 -18.53 -19.92
C VAL A 81 -7.08 -19.05 -19.85
N SER A 82 -7.52 -19.36 -18.64
CA SER A 82 -8.86 -19.87 -18.35
C SER A 82 -9.36 -19.35 -17.01
N GLN A 83 -10.68 -19.22 -16.91
CA GLN A 83 -11.37 -18.88 -15.69
C GLN A 83 -12.61 -19.77 -15.57
N GLU A 84 -12.60 -20.65 -14.59
CA GLU A 84 -13.67 -21.60 -14.31
C GLU A 84 -14.26 -21.33 -12.93
N LYS A 85 -15.41 -21.93 -12.65
CA LYS A 85 -16.12 -21.71 -11.41
C LYS A 85 -16.51 -23.03 -10.77
N ILE A 86 -16.03 -23.25 -9.56
CA ILE A 86 -16.39 -24.39 -8.71
C ILE A 86 -17.67 -23.99 -7.96
N PRO A 87 -18.81 -24.69 -8.17
CA PRO A 87 -20.11 -24.28 -7.66
C PRO A 87 -20.30 -24.73 -6.20
N VAL A 88 -19.45 -24.22 -5.32
CA VAL A 88 -19.48 -24.46 -3.87
C VAL A 88 -19.81 -23.15 -3.14
N THR A 89 -20.77 -23.18 -2.24
CA THR A 89 -21.20 -21.98 -1.49
C THR A 89 -20.91 -22.19 -0.02
N PHE A 90 -20.18 -21.24 0.58
CA PHE A 90 -19.90 -21.20 2.01
C PHE A 90 -20.02 -19.75 2.52
N PRO A 91 -20.18 -19.55 3.84
CA PRO A 91 -20.26 -18.22 4.42
C PRO A 91 -19.02 -17.39 4.12
N LEU A 92 -19.19 -16.08 3.84
CA LEU A 92 -18.06 -15.15 3.70
C LEU A 92 -17.26 -15.09 5.02
N GLY A 93 -15.94 -15.14 4.91
CA GLY A 93 -14.97 -15.19 5.99
C GLY A 93 -14.71 -16.59 6.54
N ALA A 94 -15.29 -17.64 5.94
CA ALA A 94 -15.03 -19.02 6.35
C ALA A 94 -13.65 -19.48 5.87
N THR A 95 -12.93 -20.21 6.74
CA THR A 95 -11.71 -20.92 6.34
C THR A 95 -12.07 -21.96 5.27
N TYR A 96 -11.31 -21.96 4.17
CA TYR A 96 -11.46 -22.91 3.08
C TYR A 96 -10.07 -23.31 2.53
N TRP A 97 -9.99 -24.48 1.91
CA TRP A 97 -8.84 -24.95 1.15
C TRP A 97 -9.31 -25.71 -0.08
N THR A 98 -8.60 -25.61 -1.21
CA THR A 98 -8.93 -26.37 -2.41
C THR A 98 -7.71 -26.62 -3.28
N ASN A 99 -7.72 -27.76 -3.97
CA ASN A 99 -6.82 -28.11 -5.08
C ASN A 99 -7.59 -28.33 -6.41
N GLY A 100 -8.78 -27.72 -6.53
CA GLY A 100 -9.71 -27.90 -7.65
C GLY A 100 -10.48 -29.23 -7.65
N THR A 101 -9.91 -30.32 -7.12
CA THR A 101 -10.58 -31.63 -7.02
C THR A 101 -11.36 -31.76 -5.72
N TYR A 102 -10.73 -31.39 -4.61
CA TYR A 102 -11.28 -31.36 -3.27
C TYR A 102 -11.42 -29.91 -2.84
N THR A 103 -12.54 -29.58 -2.19
CA THR A 103 -12.70 -28.29 -1.50
C THR A 103 -13.16 -28.54 -0.08
N TYR A 104 -12.30 -28.22 0.89
CA TYR A 104 -12.61 -28.28 2.31
C TYR A 104 -13.00 -26.89 2.82
N PHE A 105 -14.01 -26.81 3.68
CA PHE A 105 -14.43 -25.55 4.29
C PHE A 105 -15.18 -25.78 5.59
N ILE A 106 -15.18 -24.78 6.48
CA ILE A 106 -15.99 -24.82 7.70
C ILE A 106 -17.36 -24.18 7.44
N GLN A 107 -18.43 -24.90 7.75
CA GLN A 107 -19.79 -24.38 7.75
C GLN A 107 -20.55 -24.87 8.99
N ASP A 108 -21.13 -23.95 9.75
CA ASP A 108 -21.91 -24.25 10.96
C ASP A 108 -21.14 -25.14 11.95
N LYS A 109 -19.83 -24.89 12.11
CA LYS A 109 -18.86 -25.68 12.88
C LYS A 109 -18.60 -27.10 12.37
N ASN A 110 -19.03 -27.45 11.17
CA ASN A 110 -18.70 -28.73 10.55
C ASN A 110 -17.59 -28.53 9.53
N LEU A 111 -16.63 -29.45 9.51
CA LEU A 111 -15.68 -29.58 8.41
C LEU A 111 -16.41 -30.29 7.26
N MET A 112 -16.65 -29.53 6.19
CA MET A 112 -17.30 -30.01 4.98
C MET A 112 -16.25 -30.30 3.91
N VAL A 113 -16.52 -31.28 3.06
CA VAL A 113 -15.76 -31.51 1.82
C VAL A 113 -16.71 -31.52 0.63
N TYR A 114 -16.33 -30.82 -0.44
CA TYR A 114 -16.99 -30.83 -1.73
C TYR A 114 -16.11 -31.56 -2.75
N THR A 115 -16.66 -32.62 -3.34
CA THR A 115 -16.05 -33.45 -4.39
C THR A 115 -17.13 -33.91 -5.37
N GLU A 116 -16.83 -33.97 -6.67
CA GLU A 116 -17.74 -34.51 -7.70
C GLU A 116 -19.21 -34.00 -7.57
N GLU A 117 -19.39 -32.69 -7.39
CA GLU A 117 -20.69 -32.04 -7.23
C GLU A 117 -21.49 -32.42 -5.98
N LYS A 118 -20.86 -33.04 -4.97
CA LYS A 118 -21.50 -33.39 -3.71
C LYS A 118 -20.72 -32.81 -2.53
N THR A 119 -21.46 -32.23 -1.59
CA THR A 119 -20.93 -31.82 -0.28
C THR A 119 -21.26 -32.87 0.76
N SER A 120 -20.27 -33.29 1.54
CA SER A 120 -20.45 -34.18 2.69
C SER A 120 -19.76 -33.63 3.93
N ILE A 121 -20.27 -34.00 5.11
CA ILE A 121 -19.62 -33.70 6.40
C ILE A 121 -18.47 -34.69 6.59
N VAL A 122 -17.29 -34.17 6.92
CA VAL A 122 -16.11 -34.94 7.33
C VAL A 122 -16.11 -35.11 8.85
N PHE A 123 -16.31 -34.01 9.58
CA PHE A 123 -16.32 -34.01 11.05
C PHE A 123 -17.17 -32.86 11.60
N GLU A 124 -17.73 -33.04 12.80
CA GLU A 124 -18.55 -32.05 13.50
C GLU A 124 -17.73 -31.29 14.56
N ASP A 125 -18.18 -30.10 14.95
CA ASP A 125 -17.56 -29.25 15.99
C ASP A 125 -16.09 -28.84 15.72
N VAL A 126 -15.73 -28.67 14.45
CA VAL A 126 -14.42 -28.19 14.01
C VAL A 126 -14.31 -26.66 14.13
N THR A 127 -13.24 -26.19 14.75
CA THR A 127 -12.95 -24.76 14.95
C THR A 127 -12.01 -24.20 13.89
N GLN A 128 -11.00 -24.98 13.48
CA GLN A 128 -10.01 -24.60 12.48
C GLN A 128 -9.47 -25.85 11.79
N PHE A 129 -9.01 -25.69 10.54
CA PHE A 129 -8.24 -26.70 9.84
C PHE A 129 -7.15 -26.06 8.98
N VAL A 130 -6.14 -26.85 8.65
CA VAL A 130 -5.08 -26.53 7.68
C VAL A 130 -4.74 -27.78 6.88
N GLU A 131 -4.22 -27.58 5.67
CA GLU A 131 -3.65 -28.67 4.87
C GLU A 131 -2.15 -28.77 5.12
N LEU A 132 -1.65 -30.00 5.18
CA LEU A 132 -0.22 -30.31 5.21
C LEU A 132 0.02 -31.63 4.45
N GLN A 133 0.65 -31.53 3.27
CA GLN A 133 0.89 -32.65 2.36
C GLN A 133 -0.44 -33.30 1.93
N GLU A 134 -0.56 -34.63 2.01
CA GLU A 134 -1.77 -35.36 1.60
C GLU A 134 -2.85 -35.40 2.71
N TYR A 135 -2.81 -34.51 3.70
CA TYR A 135 -3.67 -34.55 4.88
C TYR A 135 -4.28 -33.19 5.23
N ILE A 136 -5.54 -33.22 5.70
CA ILE A 136 -6.17 -32.12 6.42
C ILE A 136 -6.02 -32.37 7.91
N PHE A 137 -5.40 -31.42 8.61
CA PHE A 137 -5.34 -31.37 10.07
C PHE A 137 -6.43 -30.43 10.58
N PHE A 138 -7.13 -30.82 11.64
CA PHE A 138 -8.21 -30.00 12.19
C PHE A 138 -8.34 -30.13 13.71
N ILE A 139 -8.82 -29.04 14.32
CA ILE A 139 -9.10 -28.96 15.76
C ILE A 139 -10.58 -29.20 15.99
N SER A 140 -10.87 -30.05 16.97
CA SER A 140 -12.17 -30.11 17.63
C SER A 140 -11.96 -30.04 19.14
N ALA A 141 -12.37 -28.94 19.76
CA ALA A 141 -12.13 -28.62 21.17
C ALA A 141 -10.62 -28.70 21.55
N ASN A 142 -10.24 -29.67 22.38
CA ASN A 142 -8.87 -29.88 22.87
C ASN A 142 -8.16 -31.04 22.16
N GLU A 143 -8.67 -31.49 21.01
CA GLU A 143 -8.12 -32.62 20.27
C GLU A 143 -7.71 -32.21 18.85
N LEU A 144 -6.55 -32.73 18.43
CA LEU A 144 -6.03 -32.59 17.08
C LEU A 144 -6.26 -33.89 16.31
N TYR A 145 -6.88 -33.75 15.14
CA TYR A 145 -7.17 -34.84 14.22
C TYR A 145 -6.47 -34.62 12.88
N LYS A 146 -6.28 -35.70 12.14
CA LYS A 146 -5.86 -35.66 10.73
C LYS A 146 -6.72 -36.60 9.88
N SER A 147 -6.93 -36.23 8.61
CA SER A 147 -7.65 -37.03 7.63
C SER A 147 -6.96 -36.95 6.26
N PRO A 148 -6.68 -38.08 5.58
CA PRO A 148 -6.10 -38.04 4.23
C PRO A 148 -7.05 -37.36 3.23
N LEU A 149 -6.52 -36.60 2.27
CA LEU A 149 -7.35 -35.94 1.24
C LEU A 149 -8.18 -36.93 0.42
N SER A 150 -7.64 -38.13 0.18
CA SER A 150 -8.29 -39.17 -0.63
C SER A 150 -9.36 -39.97 0.11
N SER A 151 -9.53 -39.81 1.43
CA SER A 151 -10.41 -40.66 2.23
C SER A 151 -10.98 -39.94 3.45
N ASN A 152 -12.22 -40.23 3.82
CA ASN A 152 -12.80 -39.69 5.07
C ASN A 152 -12.38 -40.47 6.33
N GLU A 153 -11.23 -41.14 6.30
CA GLU A 153 -10.67 -41.78 7.49
C GLU A 153 -10.11 -40.71 8.42
N ILE A 154 -10.40 -40.82 9.72
CA ILE A 154 -10.01 -39.84 10.73
C ILE A 154 -9.14 -40.52 11.76
N GLU A 155 -7.95 -39.96 11.98
CA GLU A 155 -6.99 -40.40 12.98
C GLU A 155 -6.81 -39.30 14.04
N SER A 156 -6.91 -39.67 15.32
CA SER A 156 -6.57 -38.77 16.41
C SER A 156 -5.04 -38.67 16.52
N VAL A 157 -4.51 -37.45 16.45
CA VAL A 157 -3.08 -37.16 16.56
C VAL A 157 -2.69 -37.00 18.03
N SER A 158 -3.44 -36.19 18.78
CA SER A 158 -3.19 -35.94 20.19
C SER A 158 -4.38 -35.28 20.89
N THR A 159 -4.43 -35.42 22.21
CA THR A 159 -5.36 -34.74 23.11
C THR A 159 -4.57 -33.83 24.04
N PHE A 160 -5.02 -32.60 24.21
CA PHE A 160 -4.36 -31.56 24.99
C PHE A 160 -5.13 -31.28 26.29
N ASP A 161 -4.42 -30.82 27.32
CA ASP A 161 -5.03 -30.41 28.58
C ASP A 161 -5.85 -29.11 28.45
N PHE A 162 -5.55 -28.31 27.41
CA PHE A 162 -6.12 -27.01 27.15
C PHE A 162 -6.73 -26.93 25.75
N GLU A 163 -7.63 -25.97 25.55
CA GLU A 163 -8.24 -25.72 24.24
C GLU A 163 -7.17 -25.25 23.24
N LEU A 164 -7.22 -25.79 22.04
CA LEU A 164 -6.35 -25.40 20.94
C LEU A 164 -6.91 -24.15 20.27
N ILE A 165 -6.05 -23.16 20.01
CA ILE A 165 -6.46 -21.84 19.54
C ILE A 165 -5.97 -21.50 18.13
N GLN A 166 -4.94 -22.19 17.63
CA GLN A 166 -4.38 -21.93 16.30
C GLN A 166 -3.73 -23.19 15.73
N LEU A 167 -3.98 -23.43 14.43
CA LEU A 167 -3.14 -24.25 13.55
C LEU A 167 -2.50 -23.39 12.48
N SER A 168 -1.21 -23.60 12.24
CA SER A 168 -0.48 -23.00 11.11
C SER A 168 0.51 -24.00 10.55
N THR A 169 0.84 -23.91 9.27
CA THR A 169 1.85 -24.76 8.63
C THR A 169 3.15 -24.00 8.41
N ILE A 170 4.27 -24.73 8.49
CA ILE A 170 5.61 -24.25 8.17
C ILE A 170 5.96 -24.87 6.82
N GLU A 171 5.64 -24.14 5.75
CA GLU A 171 5.64 -24.68 4.38
C GLU A 171 4.87 -26.03 4.35
N ASP A 172 5.34 -27.01 3.58
CA ASP A 172 4.78 -28.37 3.53
C ASP A 172 5.54 -29.35 4.44
N GLN A 173 6.26 -28.84 5.45
CA GLN A 173 7.20 -29.64 6.25
C GLN A 173 6.70 -29.96 7.67
N ALA A 174 6.01 -29.03 8.31
CA ALA A 174 5.60 -29.18 9.70
C ALA A 174 4.32 -28.41 10.03
N LEU A 175 3.65 -28.86 11.09
CA LEU A 175 2.46 -28.23 11.65
C LEU A 175 2.82 -27.58 12.99
N VAL A 176 2.43 -26.33 13.18
CA VAL A 176 2.48 -25.61 14.46
C VAL A 176 1.09 -25.63 15.10
N VAL A 177 1.05 -25.99 16.37
CA VAL A 177 -0.17 -26.05 17.17
C VAL A 177 -0.01 -25.16 18.39
N LEU A 178 -0.97 -24.27 18.64
CA LEU A 178 -0.99 -23.43 19.84
C LEU A 178 -2.15 -23.81 20.75
N ASP A 179 -1.87 -23.95 22.04
CA ASP A 179 -2.88 -24.09 23.10
C ASP A 179 -3.03 -22.81 23.93
N ASN A 180 -4.09 -22.78 24.75
CA ASN A 180 -4.33 -21.69 25.69
C ASN A 180 -4.23 -22.14 27.15
N VAL A 181 -3.03 -22.02 27.73
CA VAL A 181 -2.70 -22.51 29.09
C VAL A 181 -3.44 -21.77 30.19
N ASP A 182 -3.75 -20.50 29.98
CA ASP A 182 -4.66 -19.77 30.85
C ASP A 182 -5.91 -19.38 30.07
N ASN A 183 -7.10 -19.52 30.65
CA ASN A 183 -8.36 -19.14 30.00
C ASN A 183 -8.44 -17.62 29.65
N GLN A 184 -7.34 -16.86 29.82
CA GLN A 184 -7.20 -15.44 29.52
C GLN A 184 -6.31 -15.16 28.30
N GLY A 185 -5.71 -16.16 27.63
CA GLY A 185 -4.90 -15.95 26.42
C GLY A 185 -3.49 -15.40 26.67
N GLN A 186 -3.06 -15.29 27.93
CA GLN A 186 -1.80 -14.66 28.31
C GLN A 186 -0.62 -15.63 28.30
N LYS A 187 -0.88 -16.94 28.24
CA LYS A 187 0.15 -17.97 28.15
C LYS A 187 -0.30 -19.08 27.20
N SER A 188 0.55 -19.35 26.21
CA SER A 188 0.29 -20.36 25.19
C SER A 188 1.49 -21.28 25.02
N ASN A 189 1.27 -22.58 25.00
CA ASN A 189 2.28 -23.51 24.54
C ASN A 189 2.24 -23.62 23.02
N MET A 190 3.42 -23.70 22.44
CA MET A 190 3.64 -23.95 21.02
C MET A 190 4.21 -25.35 20.86
N TYR A 191 3.51 -26.17 20.09
CA TYR A 191 3.95 -27.51 19.72
C TYR A 191 4.25 -27.54 18.23
N VAL A 192 5.18 -28.41 17.85
CA VAL A 192 5.45 -28.72 16.45
C VAL A 192 5.23 -30.20 16.21
N TYR A 193 4.47 -30.49 15.17
CA TYR A 193 4.26 -31.82 14.61
C TYR A 193 5.02 -31.95 13.29
N THR A 194 5.82 -33.02 13.19
CA THR A 194 6.55 -33.36 11.96
C THR A 194 5.97 -34.65 11.38
N PRO A 195 5.46 -34.64 10.12
CA PRO A 195 4.91 -35.85 9.48
C PRO A 195 5.92 -37.00 9.41
N THR A 196 7.20 -36.70 9.18
CA THR A 196 8.29 -37.69 9.06
C THR A 196 8.44 -38.59 10.29
N ASN A 197 8.27 -38.03 11.48
CA ASN A 197 8.40 -38.76 12.74
C ASN A 197 7.05 -39.07 13.39
N ASN A 198 5.94 -38.61 12.78
CA ASN A 198 4.57 -38.65 13.33
C ASN A 198 4.54 -38.27 14.82
N LYS A 199 5.32 -37.25 15.20
CA LYS A 199 5.56 -36.88 16.59
C LYS A 199 5.25 -35.41 16.83
N LEU A 200 4.38 -35.16 17.80
CA LEU A 200 4.12 -33.84 18.36
C LEU A 200 5.10 -33.57 19.52
N THR A 201 5.79 -32.42 19.48
CA THR A 201 6.76 -32.03 20.50
C THR A 201 6.48 -30.61 20.98
N LEU A 202 6.48 -30.40 22.31
CA LEU A 202 6.42 -29.06 22.89
C LEU A 202 7.70 -28.30 22.53
N MET A 203 7.55 -27.24 21.75
CA MET A 203 8.65 -26.38 21.33
C MET A 203 8.96 -25.35 22.41
N THR A 204 7.96 -24.58 22.84
CA THR A 204 8.15 -23.55 23.85
C THR A 204 6.85 -23.06 24.46
N THR A 205 6.94 -22.20 25.46
CA THR A 205 5.81 -21.49 26.03
C THR A 205 6.01 -19.99 25.89
N MET A 206 5.05 -19.34 25.25
CA MET A 206 5.00 -17.89 25.08
C MET A 206 4.13 -17.25 26.15
N SER A 207 4.48 -16.02 26.51
CA SER A 207 3.67 -15.19 27.42
C SER A 207 3.36 -13.86 26.73
N ASN A 208 2.08 -13.55 26.63
CA ASN A 208 1.55 -12.34 26.03
C ASN A 208 0.92 -11.47 27.12
N ASN A 209 0.84 -10.17 26.89
CA ASN A 209 0.06 -9.30 27.76
C ASN A 209 -1.44 -9.52 27.53
N SER A 210 -2.29 -9.08 28.47
CA SER A 210 -3.75 -9.23 28.36
C SER A 210 -4.40 -8.50 27.18
N GLN A 211 -3.64 -7.65 26.47
CA GLN A 211 -4.06 -6.92 25.27
C GLN A 211 -3.44 -7.48 23.99
N GLU A 212 -2.64 -8.53 24.09
CA GLU A 212 -1.89 -9.14 22.98
C GLU A 212 -2.41 -10.57 22.76
N ARG A 213 -2.56 -10.95 21.50
CA ARG A 213 -2.88 -12.32 21.10
C ARG A 213 -1.98 -12.75 19.95
N ILE A 214 -1.55 -14.02 19.95
CA ILE A 214 -0.91 -14.60 18.78
C ILE A 214 -1.99 -14.76 17.71
N LYS A 215 -1.73 -14.20 16.52
CA LYS A 215 -2.64 -14.23 15.39
C LYS A 215 -2.23 -15.29 14.38
N ASP A 216 -0.93 -15.44 14.14
CA ASP A 216 -0.40 -16.43 13.21
C ASP A 216 1.05 -16.78 13.51
N VAL A 217 1.49 -17.94 13.03
CA VAL A 217 2.88 -18.40 13.09
C VAL A 217 3.27 -18.91 11.71
N ASN A 218 4.23 -18.23 11.09
CA ASN A 218 4.81 -18.65 9.82
C ASN A 218 6.30 -18.95 10.03
N GLY A 219 6.96 -19.57 9.07
CA GLY A 219 8.39 -19.83 9.17
C GLY A 219 8.89 -20.80 8.13
N ILE A 220 10.16 -21.16 8.28
CA ILE A 220 10.84 -22.16 7.44
C ILE A 220 11.72 -23.06 8.31
N ILE A 221 12.16 -24.17 7.72
CA ILE A 221 13.19 -25.05 8.29
C ILE A 221 14.40 -24.99 7.37
N VAL A 222 15.52 -24.43 7.84
CA VAL A 222 16.77 -24.29 7.08
C VAL A 222 17.93 -24.85 7.90
N GLU A 223 18.74 -25.73 7.29
CA GLU A 223 19.95 -26.29 7.93
C GLU A 223 19.69 -26.85 9.35
N GLU A 224 18.59 -27.62 9.53
CA GLU A 224 18.17 -28.17 10.83
C GLU A 224 17.83 -27.12 11.91
N GLN A 225 17.48 -25.90 11.49
CA GLN A 225 16.97 -24.85 12.36
C GLN A 225 15.55 -24.42 11.96
N TYR A 226 14.67 -24.34 12.95
CA TYR A 226 13.41 -23.62 12.83
C TYR A 226 13.68 -22.13 12.84
N GLN A 227 13.21 -21.42 11.83
CA GLN A 227 13.16 -19.95 11.80
C GLN A 227 11.70 -19.51 11.70
N LEU A 228 11.09 -19.20 12.85
CA LEU A 228 9.68 -18.87 12.96
C LEU A 228 9.46 -17.37 13.15
N LEU A 229 8.36 -16.90 12.59
CA LEU A 229 7.80 -15.57 12.72
C LEU A 229 6.45 -15.68 13.40
N VAL A 230 6.33 -15.05 14.57
CA VAL A 230 5.08 -15.02 15.34
C VAL A 230 4.44 -13.65 15.19
N GLU A 231 3.29 -13.60 14.53
CA GLU A 231 2.45 -12.41 14.43
C GLU A 231 1.63 -12.25 15.71
N VAL A 232 1.82 -11.13 16.41
CA VAL A 232 1.10 -10.76 17.62
C VAL A 232 0.25 -9.53 17.34
N GLU A 233 -1.07 -9.68 17.45
CA GLU A 233 -2.03 -8.58 17.39
C GLU A 233 -2.18 -7.97 18.78
N ALA A 234 -1.90 -6.68 18.90
CA ALA A 234 -2.13 -5.89 20.11
C ALA A 234 -3.33 -4.96 19.93
N ARG A 235 -4.20 -4.90 20.95
CA ARG A 235 -5.36 -3.99 20.99
C ARG A 235 -5.20 -2.97 22.11
N SER A 236 -4.93 -1.72 21.77
CA SER A 236 -4.77 -0.64 22.75
C SER A 236 -5.64 0.56 22.39
N GLN A 237 -6.46 1.02 23.34
CA GLN A 237 -7.32 2.22 23.21
C GLN A 237 -8.21 2.25 21.95
N GLY A 238 -8.65 1.07 21.48
CA GLY A 238 -9.47 0.94 20.27
C GLY A 238 -8.69 0.87 18.95
N ALA A 239 -7.37 0.98 18.98
CA ALA A 239 -6.49 0.74 17.84
C ALA A 239 -5.97 -0.71 17.85
N ILE A 240 -5.86 -1.30 16.65
CA ILE A 240 -5.25 -2.61 16.42
C ILE A 240 -3.87 -2.36 15.81
N SER A 241 -2.83 -2.96 16.36
CA SER A 241 -1.47 -2.93 15.81
C SER A 241 -0.86 -4.33 15.83
N ASN A 242 -0.18 -4.71 14.75
CA ASN A 242 0.51 -5.99 14.69
C ASN A 242 2.02 -5.81 14.93
N ARG A 243 2.62 -6.82 15.56
CA ARG A 243 4.08 -6.94 15.74
C ARG A 243 4.49 -8.34 15.34
N VAL A 244 5.69 -8.47 14.79
CA VAL A 244 6.25 -9.78 14.45
C VAL A 244 7.46 -10.03 15.29
N HIS A 245 7.52 -11.22 15.86
CA HIS A 245 8.66 -11.69 16.64
C HIS A 245 9.36 -12.81 15.90
N THR A 246 10.69 -12.81 15.93
CA THR A 246 11.49 -13.93 15.41
C THR A 246 11.85 -14.90 16.52
N LEU A 247 11.81 -16.18 16.18
CA LEU A 247 12.05 -17.33 17.03
C LEU A 247 12.93 -18.32 16.26
N ASN A 248 14.19 -18.50 16.69
CA ASN A 248 15.17 -19.36 16.01
C ASN A 248 15.66 -20.47 16.93
N PHE A 249 15.52 -21.74 16.51
CA PHE A 249 15.90 -22.92 17.33
C PHE A 249 16.55 -24.00 16.48
N LEU A 250 17.45 -24.75 17.09
CA LEU A 250 17.90 -26.03 16.55
C LEU A 250 16.79 -27.08 16.73
N LEU A 251 16.59 -27.95 15.74
CA LEU A 251 15.61 -29.05 15.81
C LEU A 251 15.84 -29.95 17.03
N GLU A 252 17.10 -30.12 17.45
CA GLU A 252 17.50 -31.02 18.55
C GLU A 252 17.49 -30.38 19.94
N ASP A 253 17.50 -29.04 20.04
CA ASP A 253 17.62 -28.30 21.31
C ASP A 253 16.51 -27.25 21.43
N LEU A 254 15.30 -27.74 21.76
CA LEU A 254 14.12 -26.90 21.93
C LEU A 254 14.17 -26.18 23.30
N PRO A 255 14.27 -24.84 23.32
CA PRO A 255 14.40 -24.10 24.56
C PRO A 255 13.08 -24.05 25.34
N THR A 256 13.16 -24.32 26.64
CA THR A 256 12.00 -24.33 27.55
C THR A 256 11.40 -22.93 27.82
N LYS A 257 12.11 -21.84 27.50
CA LYS A 257 11.60 -20.47 27.62
C LYS A 257 12.33 -19.53 26.67
N ILE A 258 11.59 -18.70 25.93
CA ILE A 258 12.16 -17.72 25.01
C ILE A 258 11.63 -16.33 25.32
N SER A 259 12.49 -15.33 25.16
CA SER A 259 12.07 -13.92 25.10
C SER A 259 12.05 -13.50 23.64
N PRO A 260 10.88 -13.47 22.98
CA PRO A 260 10.78 -13.13 21.56
C PRO A 260 11.36 -11.74 21.29
N SER A 261 12.18 -11.60 20.24
CA SER A 261 12.72 -10.30 19.82
C SER A 261 11.83 -9.70 18.73
N PRO A 262 11.33 -8.46 18.88
CA PRO A 262 10.52 -7.82 17.85
C PRO A 262 11.38 -7.51 16.61
N LEU A 263 10.84 -7.81 15.43
CA LEU A 263 11.43 -7.43 14.16
C LEU A 263 11.07 -5.99 13.80
N VAL A 264 12.04 -5.28 13.21
CA VAL A 264 11.83 -3.95 12.62
C VAL A 264 11.77 -4.08 11.11
N PHE A 265 10.66 -3.66 10.51
CA PHE A 265 10.48 -3.69 9.06
C PHE A 265 10.85 -2.33 8.47
N LYS A 266 11.62 -2.32 7.39
CA LYS A 266 12.10 -1.11 6.73
C LYS A 266 11.93 -1.19 5.23
N GLU A 267 11.60 -0.07 4.60
CA GLU A 267 11.64 0.04 3.13
C GLU A 267 13.06 0.37 2.68
N LYS A 268 13.61 -0.45 1.78
CA LYS A 268 15.02 -0.44 1.37
C LYS A 268 15.44 0.86 0.68
N ASN A 269 14.56 1.48 -0.11
CA ASN A 269 14.91 2.65 -0.91
C ASN A 269 14.82 3.98 -0.14
N ARG A 270 13.94 4.07 0.85
CA ARG A 270 13.68 5.30 1.64
C ARG A 270 14.21 5.24 3.08
N ASP A 271 14.63 4.07 3.58
CA ASP A 271 14.99 3.83 5.00
C ASP A 271 13.89 4.27 5.98
N VAL A 272 12.63 4.09 5.56
CA VAL A 272 11.43 4.37 6.37
C VAL A 272 11.01 3.11 7.11
N THR A 273 10.59 3.26 8.37
CA THR A 273 10.06 2.14 9.16
C THR A 273 8.63 1.84 8.73
N LEU A 274 8.34 0.56 8.50
CA LEU A 274 7.01 0.07 8.17
C LEU A 274 6.28 -0.39 9.44
N TYR A 275 4.99 -0.09 9.53
CA TYR A 275 4.18 -0.32 10.71
C TYR A 275 3.13 -1.40 10.50
N SER A 276 2.70 -2.01 11.60
CA SER A 276 1.64 -3.03 11.63
C SER A 276 1.78 -4.16 10.58
N PRO A 277 2.97 -4.77 10.42
CA PRO A 277 3.19 -5.90 9.51
C PRO A 277 2.24 -7.06 9.84
N ARG A 278 1.61 -7.65 8.83
CA ARG A 278 0.63 -8.74 8.98
C ARG A 278 0.51 -9.58 7.72
N GLU A 279 -0.24 -10.69 7.84
CA GLU A 279 -0.53 -11.59 6.71
C GLU A 279 0.77 -12.10 6.11
N LEU A 280 1.63 -12.60 7.00
CA LEU A 280 2.96 -13.07 6.66
C LEU A 280 2.87 -14.33 5.81
N GLN A 281 3.76 -14.42 4.83
CA GLN A 281 4.09 -15.61 4.09
C GLN A 281 5.61 -15.73 4.08
N THR A 282 6.12 -16.94 4.22
CA THR A 282 7.56 -17.19 4.34
C THR A 282 8.00 -18.21 3.31
N ARG A 283 9.23 -18.05 2.81
CA ARG A 283 9.90 -19.07 2.00
C ARG A 283 11.41 -19.00 2.21
N GLU A 284 12.09 -20.10 1.90
CA GLU A 284 13.54 -20.10 1.79
C GLU A 284 13.99 -19.40 0.49
N SER A 285 14.94 -18.46 0.60
CA SER A 285 15.60 -17.83 -0.54
C SER A 285 17.09 -17.65 -0.24
N ASN A 286 17.95 -18.33 -0.99
CA ASN A 286 19.40 -18.32 -0.82
C ASN A 286 19.87 -18.65 0.62
N GLY A 287 19.25 -19.64 1.27
CA GLY A 287 19.55 -20.04 2.64
C GLY A 287 19.13 -19.02 3.71
N LYS A 288 18.32 -18.02 3.35
CA LYS A 288 17.76 -17.01 4.26
C LYS A 288 16.24 -17.05 4.25
N LEU A 289 15.65 -16.66 5.38
CA LEU A 289 14.22 -16.43 5.52
C LEU A 289 13.80 -15.18 4.75
N GLU A 290 13.07 -15.38 3.66
CA GLU A 290 12.38 -14.33 2.93
C GLU A 290 10.92 -14.27 3.38
N VAL A 291 10.43 -13.05 3.56
CA VAL A 291 9.13 -12.74 4.14
C VAL A 291 8.38 -11.84 3.18
N LEU A 292 7.19 -12.29 2.80
CA LEU A 292 6.18 -11.55 2.08
C LEU A 292 5.10 -11.13 3.08
N TYR A 293 4.69 -9.87 3.06
CA TYR A 293 3.77 -9.34 4.05
C TYR A 293 3.08 -8.06 3.58
N VAL A 294 2.01 -7.71 4.29
CA VAL A 294 1.37 -6.39 4.18
C VAL A 294 1.84 -5.53 5.32
N ALA A 295 2.21 -4.29 5.04
CA ALA A 295 2.46 -3.30 6.08
C ALA A 295 1.91 -1.93 5.71
N GLU A 296 1.76 -1.13 6.74
CA GLU A 296 1.37 0.26 6.68
C GLU A 296 2.63 1.11 6.55
N ASP A 297 2.71 1.87 5.48
CA ASP A 297 3.67 2.95 5.41
C ASP A 297 3.03 4.21 5.99
N ILE A 298 3.81 5.00 6.74
CA ILE A 298 3.41 6.38 7.05
C ILE A 298 3.69 7.20 5.79
N GLN A 299 2.99 6.88 4.70
CA GLN A 299 2.93 7.75 3.54
C GLN A 299 1.62 8.50 3.56
N ILE A 300 1.74 9.69 4.15
CA ILE A 300 1.02 10.90 3.83
C ILE A 300 -0.50 10.74 3.64
N GLU A 301 -1.23 10.95 4.73
CA GLU A 301 -2.63 11.39 4.77
C GLU A 301 -3.22 11.37 6.18
N ASN A 302 -2.47 11.01 7.22
CA ASN A 302 -3.08 10.37 8.40
C ASN A 302 -3.94 9.13 8.02
N GLU A 303 -3.78 8.60 6.80
CA GLU A 303 -4.35 7.34 6.37
C GLU A 303 -3.23 6.36 6.04
N PHE A 304 -3.28 5.19 6.67
CA PHE A 304 -2.34 4.11 6.41
C PHE A 304 -2.77 3.39 5.12
N THR A 305 -2.09 3.67 4.01
CA THR A 305 -2.22 2.82 2.82
C THR A 305 -1.41 1.54 3.05
N GLN A 306 -2.09 0.41 2.86
CA GLN A 306 -1.52 -0.90 3.12
C GLN A 306 -0.97 -1.44 1.81
N SER A 307 0.30 -1.79 1.82
CA SER A 307 1.02 -2.26 0.63
C SER A 307 1.73 -3.58 0.91
N VAL A 308 1.96 -4.33 -0.15
CA VAL A 308 2.70 -5.60 -0.17
C VAL A 308 4.19 -5.32 -0.29
N TYR A 309 4.94 -5.93 0.62
CA TYR A 309 6.38 -5.85 0.71
C TYR A 309 6.99 -7.24 0.73
N ILE A 310 8.19 -7.36 0.20
CA ILE A 310 9.01 -8.57 0.31
C ILE A 310 10.42 -8.22 0.77
N GLY A 311 10.96 -8.97 1.72
CA GLY A 311 12.31 -8.74 2.23
C GLY A 311 12.88 -9.95 2.95
N THR A 312 14.19 -9.93 3.17
CA THR A 312 14.91 -10.98 3.90
C THR A 312 15.15 -10.56 5.35
N VAL A 313 15.03 -11.50 6.28
CA VAL A 313 15.32 -11.25 7.70
C VAL A 313 16.84 -11.20 7.91
N GLU A 314 17.33 -10.07 8.40
CA GLU A 314 18.74 -9.85 8.74
C GLU A 314 18.87 -9.04 10.05
N ASN A 315 19.62 -9.55 11.03
CA ASN A 315 19.93 -8.83 12.28
C ASN A 315 18.71 -8.23 13.00
N ASN A 316 17.64 -9.00 13.18
CA ASN A 316 16.34 -8.56 13.74
C ASN A 316 15.66 -7.40 12.98
N SER A 317 15.99 -7.24 11.71
CA SER A 317 15.33 -6.32 10.80
C SER A 317 14.95 -7.01 9.49
N VAL A 318 13.94 -6.48 8.81
CA VAL A 318 13.55 -6.93 7.47
C VAL A 318 13.71 -5.74 6.54
N ASN A 319 14.69 -5.83 5.64
CA ASN A 319 14.92 -4.81 4.61
C ASN A 319 14.13 -5.19 3.37
N SER A 320 13.06 -4.46 3.12
CA SER A 320 12.03 -4.88 2.18
C SER A 320 11.92 -3.97 0.97
N SER A 321 11.57 -4.58 -0.15
CA SER A 321 11.23 -3.89 -1.39
C SER A 321 9.71 -3.85 -1.55
N LEU A 322 9.19 -2.72 -2.02
CA LEU A 322 7.78 -2.59 -2.38
C LEU A 322 7.46 -3.47 -3.60
N VAL A 323 6.35 -4.20 -3.53
CA VAL A 323 5.84 -5.07 -4.61
C VAL A 323 4.55 -4.49 -5.19
N SER A 324 3.58 -4.13 -4.35
CA SER A 324 2.31 -3.57 -4.82
C SER A 324 2.44 -2.08 -5.05
N LYS A 325 2.15 -1.62 -6.26
CA LYS A 325 1.90 -0.19 -6.54
C LYS A 325 0.47 -0.02 -6.98
N THR A 326 -0.44 -0.02 -6.02
CA THR A 326 -1.86 0.21 -6.23
C THR A 326 -2.34 1.31 -5.29
N ARG A 327 -3.51 1.89 -5.57
CA ARG A 327 -4.06 2.99 -4.77
C ARG A 327 -4.88 2.50 -3.58
N ASN A 328 -5.43 1.29 -3.67
CA ASN A 328 -6.27 0.76 -2.61
C ASN A 328 -5.42 -0.04 -1.63
N SER A 329 -5.99 -0.34 -0.47
CA SER A 329 -5.35 -1.22 0.51
C SER A 329 -5.18 -2.62 -0.09
N SER A 330 -3.92 -3.01 -0.29
CA SER A 330 -3.52 -4.35 -0.70
C SER A 330 -3.49 -5.30 0.49
N ASN A 331 -4.02 -6.51 0.29
CA ASN A 331 -4.10 -7.55 1.31
C ASN A 331 -3.96 -8.95 0.67
N GLY A 332 -3.81 -9.97 1.52
CA GLY A 332 -3.69 -11.38 1.16
C GLY A 332 -2.57 -11.67 0.16
N PRO A 333 -1.32 -11.21 0.40
CA PRO A 333 -0.24 -11.48 -0.51
C PRO A 333 0.14 -12.96 -0.46
N VAL A 334 0.27 -13.60 -1.62
CA VAL A 334 0.66 -15.02 -1.73
C VAL A 334 1.69 -15.16 -2.84
N PHE A 335 2.67 -16.04 -2.62
CA PHE A 335 3.65 -16.40 -3.64
C PHE A 335 3.00 -17.24 -4.74
N ILE A 336 3.47 -17.05 -5.98
CA ILE A 336 3.26 -17.96 -7.11
C ILE A 336 4.63 -18.52 -7.49
N PRO A 337 5.10 -19.60 -6.83
CA PRO A 337 6.47 -20.08 -6.99
C PRO A 337 6.81 -20.44 -8.44
N SER A 338 5.88 -21.09 -9.14
CA SER A 338 6.05 -21.54 -10.53
C SER A 338 6.35 -20.40 -11.53
N LEU A 339 5.94 -19.16 -11.20
CA LEU A 339 6.04 -17.99 -12.06
C LEU A 339 6.97 -16.89 -11.51
N ASN A 340 7.66 -17.16 -10.39
CA ASN A 340 8.43 -16.16 -9.63
C ASN A 340 7.65 -14.85 -9.44
N ALA A 341 6.37 -14.99 -9.12
CA ALA A 341 5.42 -13.91 -9.01
C ALA A 341 4.77 -13.87 -7.63
N ILE A 342 4.10 -12.77 -7.35
CA ILE A 342 3.33 -12.53 -6.13
C ILE A 342 1.96 -12.06 -6.58
N THR A 343 0.91 -12.58 -5.96
CA THR A 343 -0.46 -12.10 -6.13
C THR A 343 -0.98 -11.52 -4.82
N TRP A 344 -1.92 -10.60 -4.93
CA TRP A 344 -2.63 -10.00 -3.80
C TRP A 344 -3.97 -9.48 -4.29
N TYR A 345 -4.78 -8.99 -3.35
CA TYR A 345 -6.02 -8.33 -3.69
C TYR A 345 -6.12 -6.92 -3.11
N ASP A 346 -6.80 -6.06 -3.84
CA ASP A 346 -7.02 -4.66 -3.51
C ASP A 346 -8.48 -4.43 -3.13
N VAL A 347 -8.72 -3.91 -1.92
CA VAL A 347 -10.09 -3.67 -1.44
C VAL A 347 -10.60 -2.30 -1.87
N LYS A 348 -11.61 -2.27 -2.75
CA LYS A 348 -12.27 -1.03 -3.21
C LYS A 348 -13.76 -1.04 -2.86
N GLY A 349 -14.07 -0.67 -1.62
CA GLY A 349 -15.45 -0.63 -1.12
C GLY A 349 -16.03 -2.04 -0.97
N THR A 350 -16.89 -2.46 -1.91
CA THR A 350 -17.47 -3.82 -1.95
C THR A 350 -16.83 -4.72 -2.99
N VAL A 351 -16.06 -4.16 -3.93
CA VAL A 351 -15.39 -4.92 -5.00
C VAL A 351 -13.93 -5.07 -4.63
N THR A 352 -13.42 -6.27 -4.77
CA THR A 352 -12.02 -6.58 -4.48
C THR A 352 -11.40 -7.13 -5.76
N ASN A 353 -10.31 -6.51 -6.23
CA ASN A 353 -9.67 -6.90 -7.48
C ASN A 353 -8.35 -7.62 -7.20
N VAL A 354 -8.07 -8.69 -7.94
CA VAL A 354 -6.82 -9.45 -7.81
C VAL A 354 -5.76 -8.88 -8.77
N TYR A 355 -4.56 -8.72 -8.23
CA TYR A 355 -3.38 -8.23 -8.95
C TYR A 355 -2.22 -9.18 -8.77
N ALA A 356 -1.31 -9.19 -9.74
CA ALA A 356 -0.04 -9.88 -9.65
C ALA A 356 1.15 -8.99 -10.03
N SER A 357 2.34 -9.33 -9.56
CA SER A 357 3.62 -8.76 -9.97
C SER A 357 4.64 -9.87 -10.12
N SER A 358 5.53 -9.77 -11.11
CA SER A 358 6.60 -10.74 -11.35
C SER A 358 7.97 -10.10 -11.20
N SER A 359 8.94 -10.94 -10.83
CA SER A 359 10.36 -10.59 -10.83
C SER A 359 11.06 -10.88 -12.17
N HIS A 360 10.38 -11.52 -13.13
CA HIS A 360 10.94 -11.80 -14.46
C HIS A 360 11.17 -10.53 -15.29
N GLU A 361 12.36 -10.42 -15.90
CA GLU A 361 12.78 -9.23 -16.65
C GLU A 361 11.85 -8.86 -17.81
N ASP A 362 11.40 -9.83 -18.59
CA ASP A 362 10.52 -9.58 -19.73
C ASP A 362 9.18 -8.98 -19.30
N ILE A 363 8.59 -9.50 -18.21
CA ILE A 363 7.34 -8.98 -17.63
C ILE A 363 7.55 -7.59 -17.03
N LYS A 364 8.71 -7.32 -16.40
CA LYS A 364 9.05 -5.97 -15.91
C LYS A 364 9.04 -4.96 -17.04
N ILE A 365 9.71 -5.27 -18.16
CA ILE A 365 9.77 -4.40 -19.34
C ILE A 365 8.38 -4.24 -19.96
N GLU A 366 7.62 -5.32 -20.15
CA GLU A 366 6.28 -5.26 -20.73
C GLU A 366 5.32 -4.43 -19.87
N SER A 367 5.39 -4.56 -18.54
CA SER A 367 4.52 -3.86 -17.60
C SER A 367 4.68 -2.33 -17.65
N GLN A 368 5.85 -1.83 -18.06
CA GLN A 368 6.11 -0.39 -18.22
C GLN A 368 5.44 0.22 -19.45
N ASN A 369 4.91 -0.60 -20.36
CA ASN A 369 4.15 -0.10 -21.49
C ASN A 369 2.85 0.56 -21.00
N PRO A 370 2.54 1.78 -21.47
CA PRO A 370 1.36 2.48 -21.03
C PRO A 370 0.09 1.78 -21.51
N THR A 371 -0.82 1.53 -20.57
CA THR A 371 -2.16 1.02 -20.83
C THR A 371 -3.18 2.15 -20.93
N ASN A 372 -4.38 1.85 -21.44
CA ASN A 372 -5.48 2.82 -21.45
C ASN A 372 -5.90 3.26 -20.04
N GLU A 373 -5.71 2.40 -19.05
CA GLU A 373 -6.00 2.72 -17.65
C GLU A 373 -4.99 3.72 -17.11
N ASP A 374 -3.71 3.59 -17.46
CA ASP A 374 -2.66 4.53 -17.06
C ASP A 374 -2.94 5.95 -17.54
N TYR A 375 -3.37 6.10 -18.79
CA TYR A 375 -3.74 7.41 -19.34
C TYR A 375 -4.95 8.02 -18.62
N LYS A 376 -5.97 7.21 -18.30
CA LYS A 376 -7.16 7.66 -17.57
C LYS A 376 -6.82 8.04 -16.13
N GLN A 377 -5.99 7.23 -15.47
CA GLN A 377 -5.57 7.44 -14.09
C GLN A 377 -4.69 8.67 -13.97
N ALA A 378 -3.70 8.85 -14.86
CA ALA A 378 -2.86 10.04 -14.89
C ALA A 378 -3.69 11.31 -15.09
N LEU A 379 -4.72 11.27 -15.93
CA LEU A 379 -5.63 12.40 -16.14
C LEU A 379 -6.43 12.71 -14.88
N TYR A 380 -7.01 11.68 -14.26
CA TYR A 380 -7.78 11.82 -13.01
C TYR A 380 -6.92 12.41 -11.88
N GLN A 381 -5.71 11.88 -11.66
CA GLN A 381 -4.77 12.38 -10.66
C GLN A 381 -4.37 13.83 -10.94
N SER A 382 -4.09 14.16 -12.21
CA SER A 382 -3.70 15.52 -12.59
C SER A 382 -4.82 16.52 -12.37
N ILE A 383 -6.07 16.12 -12.65
CA ILE A 383 -7.25 16.96 -12.37
C ILE A 383 -7.35 17.19 -10.86
N ILE A 384 -7.27 16.15 -10.03
CA ILE A 384 -7.39 16.31 -8.56
C ILE A 384 -6.28 17.17 -7.99
N MET A 385 -5.03 16.97 -8.42
CA MET A 385 -3.93 17.82 -8.00
C MET A 385 -4.10 19.26 -8.50
N ALA A 386 -4.61 19.47 -9.72
CA ALA A 386 -4.97 20.82 -10.15
C ALA A 386 -6.08 21.42 -9.27
N PHE A 387 -7.04 20.63 -8.78
CA PHE A 387 -8.08 21.07 -7.84
C PHE A 387 -7.53 21.36 -6.43
N SER A 388 -6.50 20.64 -5.95
CA SER A 388 -5.86 20.92 -4.65
C SER A 388 -5.25 22.32 -4.60
N SER A 389 -4.84 22.82 -5.77
CA SER A 389 -4.39 24.19 -5.98
C SER A 389 -5.44 25.24 -5.62
N LEU A 390 -6.75 24.94 -5.66
CA LEU A 390 -7.79 25.92 -5.27
C LEU A 390 -7.68 26.34 -3.80
N VAL A 391 -7.18 25.47 -2.92
CA VAL A 391 -6.89 25.84 -1.53
C VAL A 391 -5.76 26.87 -1.46
N ALA A 392 -4.75 26.73 -2.32
CA ALA A 392 -3.69 27.73 -2.46
C ALA A 392 -4.23 29.06 -3.00
N LEU A 393 -5.27 29.06 -3.85
CA LEU A 393 -5.91 30.29 -4.35
C LEU A 393 -6.58 31.08 -3.21
N ILE A 394 -7.28 30.41 -2.30
CA ILE A 394 -7.87 31.05 -1.12
C ILE A 394 -6.77 31.71 -0.30
N THR A 395 -5.67 30.99 -0.06
CA THR A 395 -4.53 31.52 0.70
C THR A 395 -3.83 32.67 -0.03
N ALA A 396 -3.78 32.63 -1.36
CA ALA A 396 -3.17 33.66 -2.18
C ALA A 396 -3.88 35.01 -2.07
N SER A 397 -5.18 35.05 -1.72
CA SER A 397 -5.92 36.29 -1.51
C SER A 397 -5.28 37.18 -0.43
N TYR A 398 -4.67 36.59 0.61
CA TYR A 398 -3.93 37.32 1.64
C TYR A 398 -2.67 38.02 1.10
N TRP A 399 -2.08 37.51 0.01
CA TRP A 399 -0.84 38.08 -0.55
C TRP A 399 -1.08 39.43 -1.22
N PHE A 400 -2.30 39.69 -1.70
CA PHE A 400 -2.64 40.95 -2.33
C PHE A 400 -2.69 42.09 -1.30
N PHE A 401 -3.00 41.79 -0.04
CA PHE A 401 -3.37 42.78 0.96
C PHE A 401 -2.30 43.86 1.21
N PRO A 402 -1.00 43.54 1.39
CA PRO A 402 0.01 44.57 1.65
C PRO A 402 0.15 45.58 0.51
N SER A 403 0.11 45.10 -0.74
CA SER A 403 0.21 45.97 -1.92
C SER A 403 -1.08 46.75 -2.17
N LEU A 404 -2.24 46.16 -1.89
CA LEU A 404 -3.54 46.84 -1.96
C LEU A 404 -3.62 47.97 -0.93
N ALA A 405 -3.18 47.71 0.30
CA ALA A 405 -3.05 48.72 1.35
C ALA A 405 -2.08 49.85 0.93
N LEU A 406 -0.92 49.46 0.37
CA LEU A 406 -0.08 50.24 -0.55
C LEU A 406 -0.85 51.31 -1.34
N LEU A 407 -1.51 50.81 -2.37
CA LEU A 407 -2.14 51.61 -3.40
C LEU A 407 -3.32 52.43 -2.86
N ILE A 408 -4.12 51.89 -1.93
CA ILE A 408 -5.23 52.62 -1.31
C ILE A 408 -4.71 53.80 -0.49
N LEU A 409 -3.68 53.60 0.35
CA LEU A 409 -3.11 54.69 1.16
C LEU A 409 -2.50 55.78 0.28
N LEU A 410 -1.76 55.40 -0.77
CA LEU A 410 -1.21 56.37 -1.72
C LEU A 410 -2.31 57.10 -2.48
N TYR A 411 -3.39 56.42 -2.88
CA TYR A 411 -4.52 57.05 -3.54
C TYR A 411 -5.20 58.09 -2.64
N MET A 412 -5.41 57.75 -1.36
CA MET A 412 -6.05 58.65 -0.39
C MET A 412 -5.18 59.86 0.00
N PHE A 413 -3.89 59.64 0.25
CA PHE A 413 -3.01 60.68 0.83
C PHE A 413 -2.08 61.35 -0.17
N LYS A 414 -1.81 60.72 -1.33
CA LYS A 414 -0.82 61.14 -2.33
C LYS A 414 -1.25 60.77 -3.77
N SER A 415 -2.49 61.05 -4.17
CA SER A 415 -3.05 60.67 -5.49
C SER A 415 -2.17 61.05 -6.69
N GLN A 416 -1.50 62.19 -6.62
CA GLN A 416 -0.50 62.66 -7.61
C GLN A 416 0.66 61.67 -7.88
N TRP A 417 0.93 60.71 -7.00
CA TRP A 417 1.93 59.67 -7.22
C TRP A 417 1.39 58.51 -8.06
N ILE A 418 0.07 58.31 -8.09
CA ILE A 418 -0.61 57.26 -8.86
C ILE A 418 -1.00 57.76 -10.25
N GLU A 419 -1.43 59.02 -10.36
CA GLU A 419 -1.92 59.62 -11.61
C GLU A 419 -0.91 60.55 -12.30
N GLY A 420 0.27 60.73 -11.69
CA GLY A 420 1.32 61.62 -12.17
C GLY A 420 2.63 60.89 -12.52
N SER A 421 3.73 61.64 -12.55
CA SER A 421 5.06 61.20 -13.03
C SER A 421 5.70 59.99 -12.32
N TYR A 422 5.11 59.53 -11.21
CA TYR A 422 5.65 58.43 -10.38
C TYR A 422 4.90 57.11 -10.56
N GLU A 423 3.90 57.05 -11.45
CA GLU A 423 3.03 55.88 -11.66
C GLU A 423 3.79 54.54 -11.72
N ARG A 424 4.84 54.46 -12.55
CA ARG A 424 5.61 53.24 -12.78
C ARG A 424 6.43 52.81 -11.57
N ILE A 425 6.95 53.78 -10.81
CA ILE A 425 7.72 53.50 -9.60
C ILE A 425 6.80 52.95 -8.52
N VAL A 426 5.62 53.54 -8.35
CA VAL A 426 4.59 53.07 -7.41
C VAL A 426 4.14 51.65 -7.78
N GLU A 427 3.91 51.38 -9.06
CA GLU A 427 3.57 50.04 -9.57
C GLU A 427 4.65 49.01 -9.22
N TYR A 428 5.93 49.30 -9.49
CA TYR A 428 7.02 48.38 -9.16
C TYR A 428 7.21 48.17 -7.66
N ILE A 429 7.02 49.20 -6.84
CA ILE A 429 7.07 49.07 -5.38
C ILE A 429 5.92 48.17 -4.88
N ALA A 430 4.71 48.38 -5.40
CA ALA A 430 3.57 47.54 -5.05
C ALA A 430 3.79 46.07 -5.46
N ILE A 431 4.38 45.83 -6.64
CA ILE A 431 4.80 44.49 -7.08
C ILE A 431 5.87 43.89 -6.16
N ALA A 432 6.90 44.66 -5.79
CA ALA A 432 7.97 44.19 -4.92
C ALA A 432 7.46 43.78 -3.53
N ILE A 433 6.54 44.58 -2.96
CA ILE A 433 5.88 44.27 -1.68
C ILE A 433 5.06 42.97 -1.76
N PHE A 434 4.36 42.76 -2.87
CA PHE A 434 3.56 41.55 -3.09
C PHE A 434 4.41 40.30 -3.03
N LEU A 435 5.59 40.31 -3.67
CA LEU A 435 6.45 39.13 -3.81
C LEU A 435 6.99 38.60 -2.47
N ILE A 436 6.98 39.40 -1.41
CA ILE A 436 7.48 39.00 -0.09
C ILE A 436 6.66 37.83 0.48
N LEU A 437 5.33 37.93 0.48
CA LEU A 437 4.47 36.93 1.13
C LEU A 437 4.48 35.56 0.42
N PRO A 438 4.36 35.45 -0.91
CA PRO A 438 4.48 34.17 -1.61
C PRO A 438 5.83 33.48 -1.38
N ALA A 439 6.94 34.24 -1.25
CA ALA A 439 8.25 33.68 -0.97
C ALA A 439 8.31 32.99 0.41
N PHE A 440 7.77 33.65 1.44
CA PHE A 440 7.66 33.07 2.79
C PHE A 440 6.70 31.87 2.80
N TYR A 441 5.56 32.00 2.13
CA TYR A 441 4.55 30.96 2.07
C TYR A 441 5.09 29.69 1.44
N TYR A 442 5.76 29.78 0.29
CA TYR A 442 6.36 28.60 -0.36
C TYR A 442 7.43 27.94 0.51
N THR A 443 8.24 28.73 1.20
CA THR A 443 9.27 28.18 2.11
C THR A 443 8.66 27.45 3.31
N LYS A 444 7.54 27.93 3.85
CA LYS A 444 6.85 27.32 4.99
C LYS A 444 5.86 26.22 4.60
N GLY A 445 5.37 26.22 3.35
CA GLY A 445 4.39 25.28 2.83
C GLY A 445 4.97 23.94 2.37
N LYS A 446 6.30 23.76 2.41
CA LYS A 446 6.93 22.46 2.16
C LYS A 446 6.76 21.53 3.35
N THR A 447 5.62 20.86 3.38
CA THR A 447 5.35 19.74 4.28
C THR A 447 6.06 18.48 3.77
N ASP A 448 6.02 17.41 4.56
CA ASP A 448 6.53 16.09 4.12
C ASP A 448 5.80 15.62 2.84
N TYR A 449 4.48 15.88 2.74
CA TYR A 449 3.69 15.66 1.51
C TYR A 449 4.33 16.31 0.27
N PHE A 450 4.71 17.57 0.40
CA PHE A 450 5.31 18.31 -0.72
C PHE A 450 6.62 17.65 -1.14
N LEU A 451 7.45 17.21 -0.19
CA LEU A 451 8.77 16.65 -0.50
C LEU A 451 8.69 15.29 -1.20
N GLU A 452 7.62 14.53 -0.98
CA GLU A 452 7.44 13.22 -1.60
C GLU A 452 6.70 13.27 -2.93
N MET A 453 5.71 14.16 -3.07
CA MET A 453 4.87 14.24 -4.26
C MET A 453 5.42 15.21 -5.32
N ALA A 454 6.14 16.25 -4.88
CA ALA A 454 6.70 17.21 -5.81
C ALA A 454 7.92 16.61 -6.52
N PRO A 455 8.09 16.88 -7.82
CA PRO A 455 9.24 16.41 -8.57
C PRO A 455 10.53 17.07 -8.08
N ASP A 456 11.66 16.42 -8.32
CA ASP A 456 12.99 16.82 -7.83
C ASP A 456 13.36 18.28 -8.14
N TYR A 457 12.91 18.79 -9.28
CA TYR A 457 13.15 20.19 -9.67
C TYR A 457 12.44 21.21 -8.76
N LEU A 458 11.48 20.79 -7.92
CA LEU A 458 10.81 21.62 -6.91
C LEU A 458 11.30 21.34 -5.48
N THR A 459 12.00 20.24 -5.20
CA THR A 459 12.33 19.80 -3.83
C THR A 459 13.79 20.01 -3.44
N PHE A 460 14.70 20.26 -4.38
CA PHE A 460 16.12 20.44 -4.09
C PHE A 460 16.42 21.57 -3.08
N SER A 461 17.57 21.48 -2.39
CA SER A 461 17.97 22.47 -1.37
C SER A 461 18.04 23.89 -1.95
N GLY A 462 17.30 24.83 -1.36
CA GLY A 462 17.20 26.21 -1.84
C GLY A 462 16.21 26.42 -3.00
N SER A 463 15.50 25.38 -3.46
CA SER A 463 14.51 25.51 -4.54
C SER A 463 13.42 26.54 -4.23
N SER A 464 13.11 26.76 -2.94
CA SER A 464 12.13 27.75 -2.49
C SER A 464 12.39 29.14 -3.08
N LEU A 465 13.65 29.58 -2.99
CA LEU A 465 14.07 30.89 -3.48
C LEU A 465 14.21 30.90 -5.01
N ILE A 466 14.81 29.85 -5.58
CA ILE A 466 15.10 29.79 -7.02
C ILE A 466 13.81 29.75 -7.83
N ILE A 467 12.85 28.89 -7.46
CA ILE A 467 11.56 28.80 -8.15
C ILE A 467 10.77 30.10 -7.98
N HIS A 468 10.78 30.72 -6.80
CA HIS A 468 10.14 32.03 -6.60
C HIS A 468 10.71 33.11 -7.53
N LEU A 469 12.04 33.17 -7.68
CA LEU A 469 12.70 34.11 -8.59
C LEU A 469 12.39 33.80 -10.05
N LEU A 470 12.36 32.53 -10.45
CA LEU A 470 11.99 32.12 -11.81
C LEU A 470 10.54 32.47 -12.13
N LEU A 471 9.60 32.19 -11.22
CA LEU A 471 8.20 32.59 -11.38
C LEU A 471 8.05 34.11 -11.45
N THR A 472 8.80 34.85 -10.63
CA THR A 472 8.83 36.32 -10.67
C THR A 472 9.34 36.83 -12.01
N LEU A 473 10.46 36.29 -12.50
CA LEU A 473 11.05 36.67 -13.77
C LEU A 473 10.10 36.36 -14.94
N LEU A 474 9.53 35.16 -14.96
CA LEU A 474 8.57 34.74 -15.97
C LEU A 474 7.33 35.63 -15.96
N THR A 475 6.76 35.91 -14.78
CA THR A 475 5.64 36.83 -14.62
C THR A 475 6.01 38.23 -15.10
N PHE A 476 7.20 38.71 -14.77
CA PHE A 476 7.67 40.03 -15.18
C PHE A 476 7.83 40.15 -16.71
N VAL A 477 8.34 39.11 -17.37
CA VAL A 477 8.40 39.05 -18.84
C VAL A 477 7.01 39.09 -19.44
N ILE A 478 6.07 38.28 -18.93
CA ILE A 478 4.68 38.27 -19.41
C ILE A 478 4.01 39.62 -19.19
N TYR A 479 4.21 40.20 -18.00
CA TYR A 479 3.75 41.54 -17.65
C TYR A 479 4.29 42.58 -18.63
N LYS A 480 5.60 42.62 -18.86
CA LYS A 480 6.22 43.61 -19.75
C LYS A 480 5.76 43.48 -21.21
N LEU A 481 5.49 42.26 -21.68
CA LEU A 481 5.02 42.01 -23.04
C LEU A 481 3.53 42.35 -23.23
N ASN A 482 2.71 42.28 -22.18
CA ASN A 482 1.26 42.44 -22.27
C ASN A 482 0.70 43.72 -21.64
N ARG A 483 1.50 44.41 -20.80
CA ARG A 483 1.15 45.68 -20.15
C ARG A 483 0.76 46.69 -21.23
N ASP A 484 -0.50 47.08 -21.21
CA ASP A 484 -0.99 48.17 -22.07
C ASP A 484 -0.50 49.50 -21.52
N GLU A 485 -0.17 50.47 -22.38
CA GLU A 485 0.21 51.81 -21.91
C GLU A 485 -0.97 52.52 -21.23
N ASP A 486 -2.19 52.18 -21.63
CA ASP A 486 -3.43 52.74 -21.10
C ASP A 486 -3.83 52.18 -19.71
N TRP A 487 -3.14 51.16 -19.20
CA TRP A 487 -3.47 50.64 -17.87
C TRP A 487 -2.95 51.58 -16.77
N GLY A 488 -3.82 51.95 -15.84
CA GLY A 488 -3.41 52.62 -14.61
C GLY A 488 -2.64 51.69 -13.66
N VAL A 489 -1.99 52.27 -12.64
CA VAL A 489 -1.17 51.56 -11.65
C VAL A 489 -1.87 50.34 -11.03
N PHE A 490 -3.16 50.47 -10.68
CA PHE A 490 -3.94 49.36 -10.15
C PHE A 490 -4.04 48.19 -11.15
N ALA A 491 -4.47 48.47 -12.38
CA ALA A 491 -4.70 47.43 -13.38
C ALA A 491 -3.41 46.66 -13.71
N GLY A 492 -2.29 47.36 -13.86
CA GLY A 492 -1.01 46.71 -14.13
C GLY A 492 -0.45 45.93 -12.94
N THR A 493 -0.58 46.46 -11.72
CA THR A 493 -0.22 45.74 -10.49
C THR A 493 -1.04 44.45 -10.34
N PHE A 494 -2.37 44.53 -10.47
CA PHE A 494 -3.26 43.36 -10.37
C PHE A 494 -3.01 42.35 -11.49
N TYR A 495 -2.67 42.79 -12.70
CA TYR A 495 -2.30 41.87 -13.77
C TYR A 495 -1.03 41.08 -13.41
N PHE A 496 0.01 41.74 -12.90
CA PHE A 496 1.22 41.05 -12.44
C PHE A 496 0.88 40.04 -11.32
N MET A 497 0.18 40.47 -10.29
CA MET A 497 -0.18 39.61 -9.15
C MET A 497 -1.03 38.42 -9.58
N GLY A 498 -2.07 38.66 -10.39
CA GLY A 498 -2.94 37.61 -10.89
C GLY A 498 -2.19 36.60 -11.76
N MET A 499 -1.27 37.07 -12.61
CA MET A 499 -0.42 36.19 -13.40
C MET A 499 0.56 35.38 -12.54
N TYR A 500 1.17 36.00 -11.52
CA TYR A 500 2.04 35.30 -10.60
C TYR A 500 1.27 34.20 -9.85
N VAL A 501 0.09 34.53 -9.30
CA VAL A 501 -0.77 33.57 -8.60
C VAL A 501 -1.21 32.46 -9.55
N LEU A 502 -1.62 32.77 -10.77
CA LEU A 502 -1.99 31.76 -11.76
C LEU A 502 -0.84 30.78 -12.03
N LEU A 503 0.37 31.29 -12.26
CA LEU A 503 1.55 30.45 -12.47
C LEU A 503 1.90 29.64 -11.22
N PHE A 504 1.81 30.25 -10.04
CA PHE A 504 2.00 29.56 -8.76
C PHE A 504 1.03 28.39 -8.61
N LEU A 505 -0.25 28.59 -8.95
CA LEU A 505 -1.30 27.59 -8.83
C LEU A 505 -1.10 26.39 -9.75
N VAL A 506 -0.56 26.58 -10.96
CA VAL A 506 -0.34 25.47 -11.89
C VAL A 506 1.03 24.80 -11.73
N THR A 507 1.95 25.40 -10.95
CA THR A 507 3.31 24.88 -10.77
C THR A 507 3.56 24.33 -9.37
N ILE A 508 3.22 25.08 -8.33
CA ILE A 508 3.50 24.74 -6.93
C ILE A 508 2.20 24.28 -6.25
N GLY A 509 1.09 24.95 -6.57
CA GLY A 509 -0.25 24.65 -6.06
C GLY A 509 -0.61 23.16 -5.99
N PRO A 510 -0.33 22.34 -7.02
CA PRO A 510 -0.79 20.94 -7.05
C PRO A 510 -0.15 20.05 -5.98
N TYR A 511 0.98 20.49 -5.40
CA TYR A 511 1.78 19.71 -4.45
C TYR A 511 1.72 20.24 -3.01
N LEU A 512 1.06 21.38 -2.77
CA LEU A 512 1.01 21.99 -1.43
C LEU A 512 -0.04 21.38 -0.52
N PHE A 513 -1.13 20.90 -1.11
CA PHE A 513 -2.27 20.40 -0.37
C PHE A 513 -2.63 19.00 -0.85
N ASN A 514 -3.00 18.18 0.12
CA ASN A 514 -3.63 16.92 -0.15
C ASN A 514 -5.17 17.10 -0.11
N LEU A 515 -5.85 16.57 -1.12
CA LEU A 515 -7.33 16.52 -1.20
C LEU A 515 -7.85 15.09 -1.25
N TYR A 516 -6.99 14.10 -1.02
CA TYR A 516 -7.36 12.69 -0.97
C TYR A 516 -7.96 12.31 0.38
#